data_AF-A0A402BKT6-F1
#
_entry.id   AF-A0A402BKT6-F1
#
_cell.length_a   1.000
_cell.length_b   1.000
_cell.length_c   1.000
_cell.angle_alpha   90.00
_cell.angle_beta   90.00
_cell.angle_gamma   90.00
#
_symmetry.space_group_name_H-M   'P 1'
#
loop_
_entity.id
_entity.type
_entity.pdbx_description
1 polymer ?
#
loop_
_entity_poly.entity_id
_entity_poly.type
_entity_poly.pdbx_seq_one_letter_code
_entity_poly.pdbx_strand_id
1 'polypeptide(L)'
;MDDLLTQVIAAHGGLDRWNTFKRATATVITGGGVWPMKGLEQDPNPREETITLHEETASVSPFGQMDWHTAFTPDRIAIETTTGGVVSERLHPKASFAGHVMNTPWDPLQRA
;
A
#
# COMPACT_ATOMS: atom_id res chain seq x y z
N MET A 1 -10.82 -28.36 18.79
CA MET A 1 -9.89 -27.31 18.33
C MET A 1 -8.68 -27.41 19.23
N ASP A 2 -7.48 -27.52 18.66
CA ASP A 2 -6.25 -27.80 19.44
C ASP A 2 -5.97 -26.67 20.45
N ASP A 3 -5.55 -27.03 21.66
CA ASP A 3 -5.31 -26.11 22.78
C ASP A 3 -4.20 -25.11 22.44
N LEU A 4 -3.14 -25.59 21.78
CA LEU A 4 -2.03 -24.76 21.32
C LEU A 4 -2.48 -23.69 20.32
N LEU A 5 -3.33 -24.05 19.34
CA LEU A 5 -3.84 -23.09 18.34
C LEU A 5 -4.60 -21.95 19.01
N THR A 6 -5.45 -22.28 19.99
CA THR A 6 -6.26 -21.30 20.71
C THR A 6 -5.36 -20.32 21.48
N GLN A 7 -4.34 -20.83 22.16
CA GLN A 7 -3.38 -20.00 22.90
C GLN A 7 -2.58 -19.09 21.98
N VAL A 8 -2.11 -19.59 20.83
CA VAL A 8 -1.36 -18.78 19.84
C VAL A 8 -2.22 -17.65 19.29
N ILE A 9 -3.47 -17.93 18.90
CA ILE A 9 -4.40 -16.90 18.42
C ILE A 9 -4.65 -15.85 19.50
N ALA A 10 -4.89 -16.26 20.74
CA ALA A 10 -5.11 -15.34 21.86
C ALA A 10 -3.89 -14.44 22.13
N ALA A 11 -2.68 -15.01 22.07
CA ALA A 11 -1.42 -14.26 22.25
C ALA A 11 -1.21 -13.16 21.19
N HIS A 12 -1.80 -13.32 19.99
CA HIS A 12 -1.74 -12.33 18.91
C HIS A 12 -2.96 -11.39 18.87
N GLY A 13 -3.75 -11.34 19.94
CA GLY A 13 -4.85 -10.39 20.10
C GLY A 13 -6.25 -10.97 19.90
N GLY A 14 -6.37 -12.25 19.54
CA GLY A 14 -7.64 -12.97 19.47
C GLY A 14 -8.51 -12.66 18.24
N LEU A 15 -9.42 -13.58 17.93
CA LEU A 15 -10.33 -13.44 16.78
C LEU A 15 -11.36 -12.32 16.97
N ASP A 16 -11.82 -12.07 18.20
CA ASP A 16 -12.82 -11.03 18.46
C ASP A 16 -12.28 -9.64 18.08
N ARG A 17 -11.03 -9.34 18.48
CA ARG A 17 -10.38 -8.09 18.12
C ARG A 17 -10.12 -7.99 16.63
N TRP A 18 -9.64 -9.09 16.02
CA TRP A 18 -9.45 -9.17 14.57
C TRP A 18 -10.74 -8.85 13.81
N ASN A 19 -11.86 -9.47 14.19
CA ASN A 19 -13.14 -9.31 13.51
C ASN A 19 -13.78 -7.93 13.75
N THR A 20 -13.40 -7.22 14.81
CA THR A 20 -13.93 -5.90 15.17
C THR A 20 -13.42 -4.80 14.23
N PHE A 21 -12.13 -4.82 13.88
CA PHE A 21 -11.52 -3.75 13.10
C PHE A 21 -11.57 -4.03 11.60
N LYS A 22 -11.84 -2.99 10.79
CA LYS A 22 -11.94 -3.11 9.33
C LYS A 22 -10.84 -2.40 8.58
N ARG A 23 -10.25 -1.36 9.15
CA ARG A 23 -9.20 -0.56 8.53
C ARG A 23 -8.13 -0.20 9.56
N ALA A 24 -6.92 0.04 9.07
CA ALA A 24 -5.85 0.67 9.82
C ALA A 24 -5.35 1.86 9.02
N THR A 25 -5.04 2.95 9.74
CA THR A 25 -4.55 4.20 9.16
C THR A 25 -3.32 4.63 9.96
N ALA A 26 -2.27 5.01 9.25
CA ALA A 26 -1.03 5.48 9.85
C ALA A 26 -0.47 6.68 9.09
N THR A 27 0.15 7.61 9.81
CA THR A 27 0.95 8.66 9.20
C THR A 27 2.39 8.19 9.06
N VAL A 28 2.89 8.14 7.83
CA VAL A 28 4.22 7.59 7.49
C VAL A 28 5.08 8.65 6.81
N ILE A 29 6.39 8.60 7.09
CA ILE A 29 7.42 9.29 6.30
C ILE A 29 8.29 8.18 5.71
N THR A 30 8.37 8.14 4.38
CA THR A 30 9.01 7.04 3.66
C THR A 30 10.39 7.46 3.15
N GLY A 31 11.40 6.63 3.37
CA GLY A 31 12.77 6.92 2.96
C GLY A 31 13.64 5.67 2.79
N GLY A 32 14.96 5.84 2.84
CA GLY A 32 15.94 4.76 2.66
C GLY A 32 16.46 4.65 1.22
N GLY A 33 17.49 3.81 1.04
CA GLY A 33 18.26 3.73 -0.21
C GLY A 33 17.56 3.07 -1.41
N VAL A 34 16.42 2.40 -1.20
CA VAL A 34 15.69 1.72 -2.29
C VAL A 34 15.15 2.71 -3.32
N TRP A 35 14.70 3.89 -2.89
CA TRP A 35 14.07 4.88 -3.76
C TRP A 35 15.03 5.46 -4.80
N PRO A 36 16.19 6.03 -4.42
CA PRO A 36 17.14 6.51 -5.41
C PRO A 36 17.67 5.36 -6.29
N MET A 37 17.84 4.14 -5.76
CA MET A 37 18.21 2.97 -6.54
C MET A 37 17.19 2.65 -7.64
N LYS A 38 15.90 2.89 -7.38
CA LYS A 38 14.81 2.72 -8.34
C LYS A 38 14.56 3.95 -9.22
N GLY A 39 15.42 4.97 -9.16
CA GLY A 39 15.28 6.19 -9.95
C GLY A 39 14.17 7.12 -9.46
N LEU A 40 13.76 6.99 -8.19
CA LEU A 40 12.68 7.75 -7.59
C LEU A 40 13.21 8.62 -6.45
N GLU A 41 12.68 9.84 -6.36
CA GLU A 41 12.87 10.72 -5.22
C GLU A 41 11.69 10.59 -4.25
N GLN A 42 11.98 10.43 -2.96
CA GLN A 42 10.94 10.50 -1.92
C GLN A 42 11.00 11.86 -1.26
N ASP A 43 9.86 12.52 -1.24
CA ASP A 43 9.68 13.72 -0.44
C ASP A 43 9.58 13.35 1.05
N PRO A 44 10.08 14.21 1.96
CA PRO A 44 10.04 13.97 3.40
C PRO A 44 8.68 14.30 4.03
N ASN A 45 7.65 14.62 3.24
CA ASN A 45 6.37 15.02 3.81
C ASN A 45 5.63 13.79 4.38
N PRO A 46 5.00 13.92 5.56
CA PRO A 46 4.13 12.89 6.08
C PRO A 46 2.97 12.60 5.14
N ARG A 47 2.63 11.32 5.02
CA ARG A 47 1.49 10.82 4.24
C ARG A 47 0.64 9.96 5.11
N GLU A 48 -0.66 9.93 4.85
CA GLU A 48 -1.54 8.96 5.45
C GLU A 48 -1.61 7.73 4.55
N GLU A 49 -1.32 6.57 5.13
CA GLU A 49 -1.54 5.26 4.52
C GLU A 49 -2.73 4.61 5.21
N THR A 50 -3.71 4.16 4.42
CA THR A 50 -4.88 3.43 4.90
C THR A 50 -4.96 2.08 4.21
N ILE A 51 -5.15 1.02 4.99
CA ILE A 51 -5.36 -0.34 4.51
C ILE A 51 -6.69 -0.90 5.02
N THR A 52 -7.25 -1.85 4.28
CA THR A 52 -8.36 -2.68 4.76
C THR A 52 -7.81 -3.98 5.36
N LEU A 53 -8.31 -4.38 6.52
CA LEU A 53 -7.74 -5.53 7.26
C LEU A 53 -8.24 -6.89 6.75
N HIS A 54 -9.37 -6.92 6.06
CA HIS A 54 -9.98 -8.17 5.57
C HIS A 54 -10.05 -8.25 4.05
N GLU A 55 -9.52 -7.25 3.36
CA GLU A 55 -9.49 -7.16 1.90
C GLU A 55 -8.12 -6.59 1.52
N GLU A 56 -7.55 -7.06 0.42
CA GLU A 56 -6.24 -6.57 -0.05
C GLU A 56 -6.43 -5.22 -0.77
N THR A 57 -6.64 -4.16 0.01
CA THR A 57 -6.74 -2.79 -0.50
C THR A 57 -5.90 -1.83 0.33
N ALA A 58 -5.31 -0.86 -0.36
CA ALA A 58 -4.46 0.15 0.25
C ALA A 58 -4.59 1.48 -0.50
N SER A 59 -4.35 2.58 0.22
CA SER A 59 -4.33 3.93 -0.33
C SER A 59 -3.35 4.79 0.43
N VAL A 60 -2.56 5.58 -0.30
CA VAL A 60 -1.67 6.62 0.25
C VAL A 60 -2.17 7.99 -0.20
N SER A 61 -2.29 8.93 0.74
CA SER A 61 -2.68 10.32 0.47
C SER A 61 -1.89 11.30 1.35
N PRO A 62 -1.41 12.44 0.83
CA PRO A 62 -1.35 12.79 -0.59
C PRO A 62 -0.28 11.98 -1.34
N PHE A 63 -0.41 11.86 -2.67
CA PHE A 63 0.55 11.17 -3.53
C PHE A 63 0.99 12.01 -4.72
N GLY A 64 2.17 12.63 -4.63
CA GLY A 64 2.74 13.47 -5.71
C GLY A 64 2.09 14.85 -5.84
N GLN A 65 0.76 14.93 -5.76
CA GLN A 65 0.00 16.17 -5.59
C GLN A 65 -0.93 16.09 -4.37
N MET A 66 -1.32 17.23 -3.82
CA MET A 66 -2.12 17.32 -2.59
C MET A 66 -3.52 16.72 -2.74
N ASP A 67 -4.08 16.75 -3.94
CA ASP A 67 -5.40 16.20 -4.26
C ASP A 67 -5.33 14.82 -4.89
N TRP A 68 -4.16 14.16 -4.91
CA TRP A 68 -3.97 12.83 -5.46
C TRP A 68 -3.84 11.79 -4.35
N HIS A 69 -4.36 10.58 -4.60
CA HIS A 69 -4.19 9.42 -3.75
C HIS A 69 -4.01 8.15 -4.58
N THR A 70 -3.42 7.12 -3.99
CA THR A 70 -3.31 5.80 -4.63
C THR A 70 -4.55 4.96 -4.34
N ALA A 71 -4.93 4.09 -5.26
CA ALA A 71 -6.06 3.16 -5.10
C ALA A 71 -5.60 1.76 -5.53
N PHE A 72 -5.13 0.98 -4.57
CA PHE A 72 -4.60 -0.37 -4.81
C PHE A 72 -5.64 -1.45 -4.52
N THR A 73 -5.70 -2.42 -5.43
CA THR A 73 -6.25 -3.77 -5.28
C THR A 73 -5.31 -4.77 -5.97
N PRO A 74 -5.45 -6.10 -5.76
CA PRO A 74 -4.55 -7.08 -6.38
C PRO A 74 -4.53 -7.01 -7.92
N ASP A 75 -5.67 -6.61 -8.49
CA ASP A 75 -5.90 -6.56 -9.93
C ASP A 75 -5.73 -5.16 -10.52
N ARG A 76 -5.58 -4.11 -9.71
CA ARG A 76 -5.53 -2.72 -10.17
C ARG A 76 -4.74 -1.82 -9.23
N ILE A 77 -3.87 -0.99 -9.80
CA ILE A 77 -3.32 0.19 -9.13
C ILE A 77 -3.68 1.44 -9.94
N ALA A 78 -4.12 2.48 -9.25
CA ALA A 78 -4.34 3.78 -9.87
C ALA A 78 -3.85 4.91 -8.97
N ILE A 79 -3.57 6.04 -9.60
CA ILE A 79 -3.46 7.34 -8.95
C ILE A 79 -4.71 8.11 -9.33
N GLU A 80 -5.48 8.53 -8.34
CA GLU A 80 -6.78 9.16 -8.51
C GLU A 80 -6.80 10.53 -7.82
N THR A 81 -7.54 11.47 -8.38
CA THR A 81 -7.82 12.75 -7.72
C THR A 81 -8.88 12.54 -6.64
N THR A 82 -8.94 13.43 -5.65
CA THR A 82 -10.00 13.44 -4.62
C THR A 82 -11.40 13.68 -5.20
N THR A 83 -11.48 14.16 -6.45
CA THR A 83 -12.72 14.34 -7.21
C THR A 83 -13.12 13.10 -8.02
N GLY A 84 -12.37 12.00 -7.94
CA GLY A 84 -12.65 10.72 -8.61
C GLY A 84 -12.11 10.62 -10.04
N GLY A 85 -11.23 11.54 -10.45
CA GLY A 85 -10.56 11.48 -11.74
C GLY A 85 -9.38 10.51 -11.71
N VAL A 86 -9.24 9.66 -12.73
CA VAL A 86 -8.07 8.77 -12.86
C VAL A 86 -6.94 9.54 -13.54
N VAL A 87 -5.81 9.69 -12.85
CA VAL A 87 -4.60 10.32 -13.37
C VAL A 87 -3.77 9.31 -14.16
N SER A 88 -3.61 8.12 -13.60
CA SER A 88 -2.86 7.00 -14.20
C SER A 88 -3.36 5.69 -13.60
N GLU A 89 -3.33 4.63 -14.39
CA GLU A 89 -3.88 3.33 -14.01
C GLU A 89 -3.10 2.18 -14.64
N ARG A 90 -3.04 1.07 -13.92
CA ARG A 90 -2.54 -0.22 -14.42
C ARG A 90 -3.36 -1.37 -13.86
N LEU A 91 -3.76 -2.27 -14.75
CA LEU A 91 -4.30 -3.59 -14.39
C LEU A 91 -3.19 -4.61 -14.18
N HIS A 92 -3.45 -5.60 -13.34
CA HIS A 92 -2.49 -6.65 -12.96
C HIS A 92 -1.12 -6.09 -12.53
N PRO A 93 -1.07 -5.21 -11.50
CA PRO A 93 0.14 -4.48 -11.10
C PRO A 93 1.37 -5.38 -10.93
N LYS A 94 1.18 -6.57 -10.37
CA LYS A 94 2.26 -7.56 -10.16
C LYS A 94 2.96 -7.98 -11.46
N ALA A 95 2.25 -8.04 -12.59
CA ALA A 95 2.83 -8.41 -13.88
C ALA A 95 3.85 -7.38 -14.38
N SER A 96 3.74 -6.11 -13.97
CA SER A 96 4.70 -5.06 -14.37
C SER A 96 6.12 -5.29 -13.86
N PHE A 97 6.30 -6.16 -12.86
CA PHE A 97 7.61 -6.49 -12.31
C PHE A 97 8.30 -7.65 -13.06
N ALA A 98 7.65 -8.27 -14.06
CA ALA A 98 8.24 -9.38 -14.80
C ALA A 98 9.56 -8.94 -15.49
N GLY A 99 10.63 -9.69 -15.25
CA GLY A 99 11.96 -9.39 -15.80
C GLY A 99 12.72 -8.26 -15.09
N HIS A 100 12.15 -7.67 -14.03
CA HIS A 100 12.88 -6.70 -13.22
C HIS A 100 14.08 -7.34 -12.50
N VAL A 101 15.18 -6.61 -12.45
CA VAL A 101 16.35 -6.89 -11.62
C VAL A 101 16.52 -5.80 -10.57
N MET A 102 17.54 -5.92 -9.72
CA MET A 102 17.77 -5.00 -8.59
C MET A 102 17.75 -3.52 -9.00
N ASN A 103 18.36 -3.17 -10.13
CA ASN A 103 18.49 -1.77 -10.58
C ASN A 103 17.48 -1.37 -11.67
N THR A 104 16.49 -2.21 -12.00
CA THR A 104 15.43 -1.80 -12.93
C THR A 104 14.68 -0.62 -12.31
N PRO A 105 14.61 0.54 -12.98
CA PRO A 105 13.90 1.71 -12.49
C PRO A 105 12.41 1.42 -12.29
N TRP A 106 11.79 2.15 -11.38
CA TRP A 106 10.35 2.08 -11.17
C TRP A 106 9.65 3.28 -11.80
N ASP A 107 8.48 3.02 -12.36
CA ASP A 107 7.54 4.09 -12.71
C ASP A 107 6.66 4.49 -11.51
N PRO A 108 5.90 5.59 -11.59
CA PRO A 108 5.06 6.04 -10.48
C PRO A 108 4.05 5.00 -9.99
N LEU A 109 3.54 4.12 -10.86
CA LEU A 109 2.56 3.08 -10.49
C LEU A 109 3.19 1.85 -9.83
N GLN A 110 4.51 1.67 -9.92
CA GLN A 110 5.24 0.64 -9.15
C GLN A 110 5.59 1.10 -7.73
N ARG A 111 5.55 2.41 -7.49
CA ARG A 111 5.70 3.04 -6.18
C ARG A 111 4.36 3.33 -5.49
N ALA A 112 3.29 3.50 -6.26
CA ALA A 112 1.93 3.79 -5.79
C ALA A 112 1.33 2.60 -5.04
#